data_AF-Q214S1-F1
#
_entry.id   AF-Q214S1-F1
#
_cell.length_a   1.000
_cell.length_b   1.000
_cell.length_c   1.000
_cell.angle_alpha   90.00
_cell.angle_beta   90.00
_cell.angle_gamma   90.00
#
_symmetry.space_group_name_H-M   'P 1'
#
loop_
_entity.id
_entity.type
_entity.pdbx_description
1 polymer ?
#
loop_
_entity_poly.entity_id
_entity_poly.type
_entity_poly.pdbx_seq_one_letter_code
_entity_poly.pdbx_strand_id
1 'polypeptide(L)' 'MTERLETLKRARQRMIEDRDAFAKILAAPFDRSTAERSRNKFVETQVLIDAIDRAIAGELASGDQQG' A
#
# COMPACT_ATOMS: atom_id res chain seq x y z
N MET A 1 -20.86 4.43 4.81
CA MET A 1 -19.51 4.41 4.18
C MET A 1 -19.18 5.85 3.79
N THR A 2 -18.14 6.46 4.35
CA THR A 2 -17.80 7.88 4.09
C THR A 2 -17.00 8.02 2.78
N GLU A 3 -17.08 9.18 2.13
CA GLU A 3 -16.29 9.50 0.92
C GLU A 3 -14.78 9.39 1.17
N ARG A 4 -14.35 9.76 2.38
CA ARG A 4 -12.96 9.61 2.84
C ARG A 4 -12.52 8.15 2.89
N LEU A 5 -13.36 7.26 3.44
CA LEU A 5 -13.06 5.83 3.51
C LEU A 5 -12.93 5.20 2.12
N GLU A 6 -13.81 5.58 1.18
CA GLU A 6 -13.72 5.11 -0.21
C GLU A 6 -12.45 5.60 -0.91
N THR A 7 -12.06 6.85 -0.67
CA THR A 7 -10.80 7.40 -1.18
C THR A 7 -9.59 6.63 -0.64
N LEU A 8 -9.55 6.33 0.66
CA LEU A 8 -8.47 5.56 1.28
C LEU A 8 -8.39 4.14 0.71
N LYS A 9 -9.54 3.47 0.50
CA LYS A 9 -9.57 2.13 -0.11
C LYS A 9 -9.03 2.12 -1.54
N ARG A 10 -9.37 3.12 -2.35
CA ARG A 10 -8.83 3.26 -3.71
C ARG A 10 -7.33 3.52 -3.70
N ALA A 11 -6.85 4.40 -2.81
CA ALA A 11 -5.42 4.68 -2.65
C ALA A 11 -4.66 3.41 -2.23
N ARG A 12 -5.19 2.65 -1.26
CA ARG A 12 -4.65 1.35 -0.84
C ARG A 12 -4.51 0.38 -2.01
N GLN A 13 -5.60 0.20 -2.77
CA GLN A 13 -5.61 -0.71 -3.92
C GLN A 13 -4.54 -0.35 -4.94
N ARG A 14 -4.40 0.96 -5.23
CA ARG A 14 -3.38 1.43 -6.17
C ARG A 14 -1.96 1.14 -5.69
N MET A 15 -1.67 1.34 -4.41
CA MET A 15 -0.35 1.06 -3.86
C MET A 15 -0.01 -0.43 -3.85
N ILE A 16 -1.01 -1.31 -3.67
CA ILE A 16 -0.81 -2.76 -3.79
C ILE A 16 -0.39 -3.14 -5.22
N GLU A 17 -1.06 -2.58 -6.23
CA GLU A 17 -0.69 -2.82 -7.64
C GLU A 17 0.74 -2.39 -7.94
N ASP A 18 1.13 -1.20 -7.47
CA ASP A 18 2.49 -0.68 -7.65
C ASP A 18 3.53 -1.54 -6.91
N ARG A 19 3.22 -2.01 -5.68
CA ARG A 19 4.08 -2.92 -4.92
C ARG A 19 4.27 -4.26 -5.63
N ASP A 20 3.19 -4.83 -6.18
CA ASP A 20 3.22 -6.12 -6.87
C ASP A 20 4.04 -6.06 -8.16
N ALA A 21 4.12 -4.89 -8.81
CA ALA A 21 5.04 -4.68 -9.92
C ALA A 21 6.52 -4.83 -9.49
N PHE A 22 6.91 -4.28 -8.34
CA PHE A 22 8.26 -4.48 -7.79
C PHE A 22 8.52 -5.92 -7.35
N ALA A 23 7.51 -6.60 -6.79
CA ALA A 23 7.63 -8.01 -6.43
C ALA A 23 7.94 -8.89 -7.64
N LYS A 24 7.29 -8.63 -8.79
CA LYS A 24 7.57 -9.35 -10.05
C LYS A 24 9.01 -9.14 -10.54
N ILE A 25 9.54 -7.92 -10.39
CA ILE A 25 10.94 -7.62 -10.75
C ILE A 25 11.90 -8.38 -9.84
N LEU A 26 11.62 -8.43 -8.53
CA LEU A 26 12.45 -9.16 -7.56
C LEU A 26 12.41 -10.69 -7.76
N ALA A 27 11.33 -11.21 -8.35
CA ALA A 27 11.19 -12.63 -8.69
C ALA A 27 11.82 -13.02 -10.04
N ALA A 28 12.20 -12.04 -10.87
CA ALA A 28 12.88 -12.27 -12.15
C ALA A 28 14.36 -12.65 -11.94
N PRO A 29 15.07 -13.12 -12.99
CA PRO A 29 16.51 -13.36 -12.91
C PRO A 29 17.26 -12.13 -12.39
N PHE A 30 18.24 -12.38 -11.51
CA PHE A 30 18.89 -11.33 -10.74
C PHE A 30 19.67 -10.34 -11.62
N ASP A 31 19.22 -9.10 -11.66
CA ASP A 31 19.99 -7.92 -12.07
C ASP A 31 20.20 -7.04 -10.84
N ARG A 32 21.46 -6.92 -10.40
CA ARG A 32 21.82 -6.19 -9.18
C ARG A 32 21.30 -4.76 -9.15
N SER A 33 21.44 -4.03 -10.26
CA SER A 33 21.09 -2.61 -10.32
C SER A 33 19.57 -2.39 -10.20
N THR A 34 18.81 -3.24 -10.86
CA THR A 34 17.36 -3.23 -10.87
C THR A 34 16.79 -3.80 -9.57
N ALA A 35 17.42 -4.84 -9.00
CA ALA A 35 17.00 -5.49 -7.77
C ALA A 35 17.18 -4.58 -6.54
N GLU A 36 18.32 -3.92 -6.39
CA GLU A 36 18.57 -3.01 -5.24
C GLU A 36 17.56 -1.84 -5.24
N ARG A 37 17.32 -1.23 -6.41
CA ARG A 37 16.32 -0.17 -6.57
C ARG A 37 14.90 -0.67 -6.28
N SER A 38 14.53 -1.81 -6.85
CA SER A 38 13.17 -2.37 -6.70
C SER A 38 12.90 -2.82 -5.26
N ARG A 39 13.91 -3.32 -4.54
CA ARG A 39 13.80 -3.64 -3.12
C ARG A 39 13.50 -2.40 -2.28
N ASN A 40 14.22 -1.30 -2.50
CA ASN A 40 13.98 -0.06 -1.77
C ASN A 40 12.57 0.48 -2.03
N LYS A 41 12.13 0.45 -3.30
CA LYS A 41 10.77 0.86 -3.67
C LYS A 41 9.69 -0.05 -3.12
N PHE A 42 9.90 -1.37 -3.12
CA PHE A 42 8.98 -2.32 -2.50
C PHE A 42 8.75 -2.01 -1.01
N VAL A 43 9.83 -1.76 -0.25
CA VAL A 43 9.74 -1.44 1.18
C VAL A 43 9.04 -0.10 1.41
N GLU A 44 9.40 0.94 0.64
CA GLU A 44 8.76 2.26 0.72
C GLU A 44 7.25 2.16 0.44
N THR A 45 6.85 1.44 -0.61
CA THR A 45 5.44 1.23 -0.94
C THR A 45 4.72 0.41 0.14
N GLN A 46 5.38 -0.59 0.74
CA GLN A 46 4.79 -1.34 1.86
C GLN A 46 4.53 -0.46 3.08
N VAL A 47 5.47 0.42 3.43
CA VAL A 47 5.29 1.39 4.53
C VAL A 47 4.10 2.32 4.26
N LEU A 48 3.91 2.75 3.02
CA LEU A 48 2.76 3.57 2.62
C LEU A 48 1.44 2.80 2.72
N ILE A 49 1.40 1.54 2.29
CA ILE A 49 0.22 0.67 2.45
C ILE A 49 -0.14 0.53 3.93
N ASP A 50 0.83 0.26 4.79
CA ASP A 50 0.60 0.10 6.23
C ASP A 50 0.04 1.38 6.87
N ALA A 51 0.49 2.55 6.42
CA ALA A 51 -0.04 3.84 6.86
C ALA A 51 -1.49 4.06 6.41
N ILE A 52 -1.84 3.68 5.18
CA ILE A 52 -3.22 3.76 4.67
C ILE A 52 -4.12 2.77 5.44
N ASP A 53 -3.64 1.56 5.73
CA ASP A 53 -4.41 0.55 6.48
C ASP A 53 -4.72 1.03 7.90
N ARG A 54 -3.76 1.69 8.56
CA ARG A 54 -4.00 2.35 9.86
C ARG A 54 -5.02 3.48 9.76
N ALA A 55 -4.97 4.29 8.71
CA ALA A 55 -5.96 5.35 8.50
C ALA A 55 -7.37 4.80 8.28
N ILE A 56 -7.50 3.73 7.48
CA ILE A 56 -8.78 3.02 7.27
C ILE A 56 -9.31 2.46 8.59
N ALA A 57 -8.46 1.81 9.39
CA ALA A 57 -8.86 1.28 10.69
C ALA A 57 -9.35 2.40 11.63
N GLY A 58 -8.69 3.56 11.62
CA GLY A 58 -9.14 4.74 12.38
C GLY A 58 -10.49 5.27 11.93
N GLU A 59 -10.77 5.32 10.62
CA GLU A 59 -12.07 5.72 10.08
C GLU A 59 -13.19 4.75 10.48
N LEU A 60 -12.92 3.44 10.43
CA LEU A 60 -13.90 2.42 10.82
C LEU A 60 -14.22 2.50 12.32
N ALA A 61 -13.19 2.61 13.18
CA ALA A 61 -13.37 2.75 14.62
C ALA A 61 -14.07 4.07 15.02
N SER A 62 -13.89 5.14 14.25
CA SER A 62 -14.57 6.43 14.48
C SER A 62 -16.02 6.41 14.01
N GLY A 63 -16.34 5.60 13.00
CA GLY A 63 -17.71 5.39 12.51
C GLY A 63 -18.61 4.66 13.52
N ASP A 64 -18.03 3.79 14.35
CA ASP A 64 -18.76 3.05 15.39
C ASP A 64 -19.14 3.92 16.61
N GLN A 65 -18.55 5.10 16.79
CA GLN A 65 -18.85 6.02 17.90
C GLN A 65 -20.00 7.01 17.60
N GLN A 66 -20.59 6.95 16.40
CA GLN A 66 -21.72 7.80 15.99
C GLN A 66 -23.05 7.03 15.87
N GLY A 67 -23.10 5.77 16.32
CA GLY A 67 -24.29 4.92 16.33
C GLY A 67 -24.97 4.85 17.69
#